data_AF-U9UAD4-F1
#
_entry.id   AF-U9UAD4-F1
#
_cell.length_a   1.000
_cell.length_b   1.000
_cell.length_c   1.000
_cell.angle_alpha   90.00
_cell.angle_beta   90.00
_cell.angle_gamma   90.00
#
_symmetry.space_group_name_H-M   'P 1'
#
loop_
_entity.id
_entity.type
_entity.pdbx_description
1 polymer ?
#
loop_
_entity_poly.entity_id
_entity_poly.type
_entity_poly.pdbx_seq_one_letter_code
_entity_poly.pdbx_strand_id
1 'polypeptide(L)'
;MSLASIVSNQLSFKVALKAINDSDNINDHILNELKIHHQCRNPRVVPFYGITKAPKGNEYAMVIRHAKHGDLRNYICDFFPKLTWTDRVKILIELSKALNSIHQMNLLHKDFHC
;
A
#
# COMPACT_ATOMS: atom_id res chain seq x y z
N MET A 1 -6.45 -11.05 0.18
CA MET A 1 -6.72 -9.67 -0.28
C MET A 1 -7.96 -9.72 -1.16
N SER A 2 -9.04 -9.04 -0.80
CA SER A 2 -10.26 -8.97 -1.62
C SER A 2 -10.30 -7.65 -2.38
N LEU A 3 -10.83 -7.68 -3.61
CA LEU A 3 -11.02 -6.52 -4.46
C LEU A 3 -12.40 -5.92 -4.22
N ALA A 4 -12.47 -4.59 -4.17
CA ALA A 4 -13.73 -3.85 -4.11
C ALA A 4 -13.68 -2.63 -5.04
N SER A 5 -14.85 -2.17 -5.49
CA SER A 5 -15.05 -0.93 -6.25
C SER A 5 -15.96 -0.01 -5.46
N ILE A 6 -15.54 1.24 -5.21
CA ILE A 6 -16.40 2.27 -4.61
C ILE A 6 -17.00 3.08 -5.77
N VAL A 7 -18.33 3.14 -5.85
CA VAL A 7 -19.07 3.90 -6.87
C VAL A 7 -19.66 5.15 -6.22
N SER A 8 -19.10 6.31 -6.52
CA SER A 8 -19.79 7.60 -6.50
C SER A 8 -19.66 8.19 -7.91
N ASN A 9 -20.42 9.23 -8.29
CA ASN A 9 -20.46 9.79 -9.66
C ASN A 9 -19.15 10.48 -10.14
N GLN A 10 -17.99 9.93 -9.80
CA GLN A 10 -16.62 10.35 -10.14
C GLN A 10 -15.75 9.10 -10.37
N LEU A 11 -14.66 9.21 -11.14
CA LEU A 11 -13.78 8.11 -11.58
C LEU A 11 -13.76 6.87 -10.67
N SER A 12 -14.11 5.70 -11.21
CA SER A 12 -13.98 4.43 -10.49
C SER A 12 -12.52 4.00 -10.37
N PHE A 13 -11.98 3.94 -9.16
CA PHE A 13 -10.64 3.40 -8.90
C PHE A 13 -10.73 2.04 -8.21
N LYS A 14 -9.91 1.07 -8.65
CA LYS A 14 -9.79 -0.23 -7.98
C LYS A 14 -9.04 -0.06 -6.66
N VAL A 15 -9.61 -0.61 -5.58
CA VAL A 15 -9.00 -0.63 -4.26
C VAL A 15 -8.75 -2.06 -3.81
N ALA A 16 -7.76 -2.22 -2.93
CA ALA A 16 -7.53 -3.45 -2.19
C ALA A 16 -7.94 -3.25 -0.73
N LEU A 17 -8.51 -4.30 -0.15
CA LEU A 17 -8.84 -4.35 1.28
C LEU A 17 -7.79 -5.20 2.02
N LYS A 18 -7.03 -4.56 2.90
CA LYS A 18 -6.12 -5.22 3.87
C LYS A 18 -6.89 -5.38 5.18
N ALA A 19 -7.23 -6.61 5.53
CA ALA A 19 -7.94 -6.90 6.78
C ALA A 19 -7.08 -6.47 7.98
N ILE A 20 -7.75 -5.88 8.96
CA ILE A 20 -7.18 -5.58 10.27
C ILE A 20 -7.71 -6.69 11.18
N ASN A 21 -6.90 -7.71 11.45
CA ASN A 21 -7.31 -8.83 12.29
C ASN A 21 -7.57 -8.31 13.71
N ASP A 22 -8.82 -8.39 14.12
CA ASP A 22 -9.36 -7.77 15.35
C ASP A 22 -9.53 -8.82 16.45
N SER A 23 -8.67 -9.85 16.48
CA SER A 23 -8.84 -10.97 17.42
C SER A 23 -8.74 -10.52 18.88
N ASP A 24 -8.09 -9.39 19.17
CA ASP A 24 -7.94 -8.84 20.52
C ASP A 24 -7.84 -7.30 20.53
N ASN A 25 -8.89 -6.61 20.07
CA ASN A 25 -9.01 -5.13 20.01
C ASN A 25 -7.98 -4.41 19.10
N ILE A 26 -8.42 -3.32 18.47
CA ILE A 26 -7.52 -2.33 17.86
C ILE A 26 -6.58 -1.80 18.96
N ASN A 27 -5.37 -2.32 19.00
CA ASN A 27 -4.34 -1.87 19.93
C ASN A 27 -3.61 -0.63 19.38
N ASP A 28 -2.83 0.03 20.24
CA ASP A 28 -2.11 1.26 19.90
C ASP A 28 -1.17 1.11 18.70
N HIS A 29 -0.66 -0.10 18.43
CA HIS A 29 0.21 -0.36 17.29
C HIS A 29 -0.53 -0.19 15.97
N ILE A 30 -1.72 -0.79 15.83
CA ILE A 30 -2.56 -0.66 14.62
C ILE A 30 -2.98 0.80 14.43
N LEU A 31 -3.40 1.47 15.50
CA LEU A 31 -3.78 2.88 15.43
C LEU A 31 -2.60 3.77 14.99
N ASN A 32 -1.39 3.46 15.47
CA ASN A 32 -0.18 4.17 15.05
C ASN A 32 0.18 3.88 13.59
N GLU A 33 0.06 2.64 13.11
CA GLU A 33 0.26 2.29 11.69
C GLU A 33 -0.70 3.07 10.78
N LEU A 34 -1.97 3.17 11.16
CA LEU A 34 -2.99 3.94 10.42
C LEU A 34 -2.67 5.45 10.38
N LYS A 35 -2.22 6.02 11.51
CA LYS A 35 -1.77 7.42 11.59
C LYS A 35 -0.57 7.67 10.69
N ILE A 36 0.42 6.78 10.70
CA ILE A 36 1.60 6.86 9.84
C ILE A 36 1.20 6.79 8.36
N HIS A 37 0.33 5.84 7.97
CA HIS A 37 -0.17 5.77 6.58
C HIS A 37 -0.90 7.03 6.13
N HIS A 38 -1.64 7.68 7.04
CA HIS A 38 -2.29 8.96 6.76
C HIS A 38 -1.30 10.12 6.58
N GLN A 39 -0.25 10.16 7.40
CA GLN A 39 0.81 11.18 7.33
C GLN A 39 1.69 11.00 6.07
N CYS A 40 2.01 9.77 5.72
CA CYS A 40 2.85 9.40 4.56
C CYS A 40 2.17 9.53 3.19
N ARG A 41 1.17 10.40 3.05
CA ARG A 41 0.49 10.63 1.77
C ARG A 41 1.47 11.27 0.76
N ASN A 42 2.03 10.43 -0.09
CA ASN A 42 3.00 10.79 -1.12
C ASN A 42 2.67 10.02 -2.42
N PRO A 43 2.86 10.60 -3.62
CA PRO A 43 2.62 9.90 -4.89
C PRO A 43 3.37 8.57 -5.05
N ARG A 44 4.47 8.36 -4.31
CA ARG A 44 5.34 7.17 -4.37
C ARG A 44 5.07 6.14 -3.28
N VAL A 45 4.22 6.45 -2.31
CA VAL A 45 3.75 5.51 -1.29
C VAL A 45 2.35 5.04 -1.69
N VAL A 46 2.02 3.77 -1.46
CA VAL A 46 0.70 3.22 -1.79
C VAL A 46 -0.38 4.07 -1.09
N PRO A 47 -1.29 4.71 -1.83
CA PRO A 47 -2.27 5.59 -1.21
C PRO A 47 -3.21 4.83 -0.27
N PHE A 48 -3.32 5.38 0.94
CA PHE A 48 -4.28 5.00 1.96
C PHE A 48 -5.49 5.94 1.91
N TYR A 49 -6.66 5.38 1.68
CA TYR A 49 -7.91 6.12 1.53
C TYR A 49 -8.71 6.20 2.84
N GLY A 50 -8.56 5.22 3.73
CA GLY A 50 -9.26 5.19 5.00
C GLY A 50 -9.53 3.77 5.49
N ILE A 51 -10.48 3.64 6.39
CA ILE A 51 -10.90 2.37 6.99
C ILE A 51 -12.35 2.10 6.60
N THR A 52 -12.69 0.83 6.40
CA THR A 52 -14.06 0.38 6.16
C THR A 52 -14.32 -0.91 6.93
N LYS A 53 -15.58 -1.36 6.98
CA LYS A 53 -15.90 -2.73 7.38
C LYS A 53 -15.77 -3.65 6.18
N ALA A 54 -15.17 -4.82 6.38
CA ALA A 54 -15.04 -5.81 5.32
C ALA A 54 -16.44 -6.20 4.78
N PRO A 55 -16.61 -6.41 3.46
CA PRO A 55 -17.89 -6.84 2.89
C PRO A 55 -18.36 -8.21 3.39
N LYS A 56 -17.43 -9.03 3.90
CA LYS A 56 -17.68 -10.34 4.49
C LYS A 56 -17.09 -10.34 5.89
N GLY A 57 -17.94 -10.40 6.92
CA GLY A 57 -17.54 -10.38 8.33
C GLY A 57 -17.73 -9.01 9.00
N ASN A 58 -17.37 -8.93 10.28
CA ASN A 58 -17.43 -7.71 11.09
C ASN A 58 -16.06 -7.05 11.29
N GLU A 59 -15.03 -7.55 10.62
CA GLU A 59 -13.66 -7.04 10.74
C GLU A 59 -13.48 -5.70 10.02
N TYR A 60 -12.64 -4.84 10.58
CA TYR A 60 -12.19 -3.63 9.91
C TYR A 60 -11.15 -3.94 8.84
N ALA A 61 -11.08 -3.10 7.81
CA ALA A 61 -10.10 -3.21 6.75
C ALA A 61 -9.59 -1.83 6.33
N MET A 62 -8.30 -1.76 6.01
CA MET A 62 -7.71 -0.60 5.34
C MET A 62 -8.11 -0.60 3.87
N VAL A 63 -8.53 0.57 3.39
CA VAL A 63 -8.79 0.83 1.98
C VAL A 63 -7.54 1.44 1.36
N ILE A 64 -6.85 0.71 0.50
CA ILE A 64 -5.62 1.15 -0.15
C ILE A 64 -5.74 1.03 -1.68
N ARG A 65 -4.89 1.75 -2.42
CA ARG A 65 -4.82 1.61 -3.89
C ARG A 65 -4.47 0.18 -4.27
N HIS A 66 -5.23 -0.39 -5.20
CA HIS A 66 -4.91 -1.68 -5.78
C HIS A 66 -3.64 -1.60 -6.63
N ALA A 67 -2.62 -2.36 -6.27
CA ALA A 67 -1.42 -2.56 -7.08
C ALA A 67 -1.74 -3.58 -8.20
N LYS A 68 -1.93 -3.09 -9.43
CA LYS A 68 -2.34 -3.92 -10.59
C LYS A 68 -1.46 -5.17 -10.79
N HIS A 69 -0.17 -5.06 -10.51
CA HIS A 69 0.79 -6.15 -10.70
C HIS A 69 1.30 -6.75 -9.39
N GLY A 70 0.57 -6.55 -8.27
CA GLY A 70 0.95 -7.11 -6.97
C GLY A 70 2.18 -6.45 -6.35
N ASP A 71 2.91 -7.22 -5.55
CA ASP A 71 4.16 -6.82 -4.92
C ASP A 71 5.36 -6.84 -5.90
N LEU A 72 6.43 -6.17 -5.50
CA LEU A 72 7.59 -5.98 -6.35
C LEU A 72 8.34 -7.29 -6.64
N ARG A 73 8.45 -8.21 -5.68
CA ARG A 73 9.08 -9.52 -5.90
C ARG A 73 8.38 -10.30 -6.99
N ASN A 74 7.05 -10.46 -6.89
CA ASN A 74 6.27 -11.16 -7.89
C ASN A 74 6.34 -10.46 -9.25
N TYR A 75 6.25 -9.12 -9.27
CA TYR A 75 6.44 -8.36 -10.51
C TYR A 75 7.82 -8.61 -11.15
N ILE A 76 8.89 -8.60 -10.37
CA ILE A 76 10.23 -8.86 -10.89
C ILE A 76 10.32 -10.30 -11.41
N CYS A 77 9.81 -11.29 -10.68
CA CYS A 77 9.81 -12.69 -11.11
C CYS A 77 9.05 -12.89 -12.43
N ASP A 78 7.85 -12.32 -12.55
CA ASP A 78 6.98 -12.51 -13.72
C ASP A 78 7.49 -11.77 -14.96
N PHE A 79 8.13 -10.62 -14.78
CA PHE A 79 8.56 -9.75 -15.88
C PHE A 79 10.08 -9.73 -16.10
N PHE A 80 10.86 -10.52 -15.35
CA PHE A 80 12.33 -10.53 -15.41
C PHE A 80 12.90 -10.55 -16.84
N PRO A 81 12.40 -11.40 -17.77
CA PRO A 81 12.94 -11.46 -19.12
C PRO A 81 12.65 -10.22 -19.97
N LYS A 82 11.65 -9.42 -19.59
CA LYS A 82 11.20 -8.22 -20.30
C LYS A 82 11.75 -6.93 -19.70
N LEU A 83 12.27 -6.97 -18.47
CA LEU A 83 12.81 -5.79 -17.77
C LEU A 83 14.19 -5.43 -18.33
N THR A 84 14.27 -4.32 -19.04
CA THR A 84 15.55 -3.75 -19.48
C THR A 84 16.36 -3.23 -18.29
N TRP A 85 17.67 -3.03 -18.47
CA TRP A 85 18.49 -2.37 -17.45
C TRP A 85 17.95 -0.98 -17.07
N THR A 86 17.45 -0.24 -18.04
CA THR A 86 16.81 1.07 -17.81
C THR A 86 15.57 0.94 -16.92
N ASP A 87 14.74 -0.08 -17.10
CA ASP A 87 13.56 -0.30 -16.26
C ASP A 87 13.95 -0.66 -14.82
N ARG A 88 14.98 -1.50 -14.65
CA ARG A 88 15.51 -1.86 -13.33
C ARG A 88 16.03 -0.63 -12.59
N VAL A 89 16.79 0.22 -13.27
CA VAL A 89 17.30 1.48 -12.69
C VAL A 89 16.14 2.42 -12.34
N LYS A 90 15.11 2.53 -13.17
CA LYS A 90 13.91 3.34 -12.87
C LYS A 90 13.19 2.84 -11.61
N ILE A 91 13.02 1.53 -11.46
CA ILE A 91 12.42 0.93 -10.24
C ILE A 91 13.24 1.34 -9.01
N LEU A 92 14.56 1.16 -9.04
CA LEU A 92 15.45 1.53 -7.92
C LEU A 92 15.37 3.03 -7.60
N ILE A 93 15.37 3.90 -8.61
CA ILE A 93 15.26 5.35 -8.43
C ILE A 93 13.93 5.72 -7.74
N GLU A 94 12.80 5.14 -8.18
CA GLU A 94 11.50 5.45 -7.57
C GLU A 94 11.39 4.91 -6.14
N LEU A 95 11.97 3.73 -5.87
CA LEU A 95 12.09 3.18 -4.51
C LEU A 95 12.93 4.09 -3.60
N SER A 96 14.09 4.55 -4.07
CA SER A 96 14.94 5.49 -3.30
C SER A 96 14.24 6.81 -3.03
N LYS A 97 13.50 7.36 -4.00
CA LYS A 97 12.70 8.58 -3.81
C LYS A 97 11.55 8.37 -2.82
N ALA A 98 10.88 7.22 -2.85
CA ALA A 98 9.84 6.86 -1.89
C ALA A 98 10.41 6.80 -0.47
N LEU A 99 11.53 6.09 -0.29
CA LEU A 99 12.20 5.96 1.00
C LEU A 99 12.70 7.32 1.53
N ASN A 100 13.31 8.14 0.67
CA ASN A 100 13.73 9.50 1.02
C ASN A 100 12.54 10.36 1.49
N SER A 101 11.38 10.22 0.84
CA SER A 101 10.16 10.95 1.23
C SER A 101 9.67 10.54 2.64
N ILE A 102 9.80 9.27 3.01
CA ILE A 102 9.47 8.78 4.36
C ILE A 102 10.47 9.35 5.37
N HIS A 103 11.76 9.32 5.06
CA HIS A 103 12.80 9.86 5.94
C HIS A 103 12.67 11.36 6.18
N GLN A 104 12.28 12.14 5.16
CA GLN A 104 12.00 13.58 5.30
C GLN A 104 10.85 13.89 6.28
N MET A 105 10.00 12.92 6.59
CA MET A 105 8.95 13.03 7.60
C MET A 105 9.41 12.56 9.00
N ASN A 106 10.72 12.32 9.20
CA ASN A 106 11.30 11.70 10.41
C ASN A 106 10.72 10.32 10.74
N LEU A 107 10.32 9.56 9.71
CA LEU A 107 9.79 8.21 9.85
C LEU A 107 10.79 7.17 9.35
N LEU A 108 10.76 5.98 9.96
CA LEU A 108 11.53 4.81 9.53
C LEU A 108 10.56 3.75 9.02
N HIS A 109 10.77 3.23 7.81
CA HIS A 109 9.92 2.17 7.26
C HIS A 109 10.02 0.86 8.05
N LYS A 110 11.20 0.56 8.61
CA LYS A 110 11.55 -0.63 9.42
C LYS A 110 11.46 -2.00 8.74
N ASP A 111 10.65 -2.14 7.70
CA ASP A 111 10.46 -3.41 6.98
C ASP A 111 10.50 -3.21 5.45
N PHE A 112 11.53 -2.53 4.96
CA PHE A 112 11.67 -2.22 3.53
C PHE A 112 12.34 -3.38 2.79
N HIS A 113 11.54 -4.24 2.16
CA HIS A 113 12.01 -5.42 1.41
C HIS A 113 11.24 -5.60 0.09
N CYS A 114 11.79 -6.44 -0.80
CA CYS A 114 11.16 -6.84 -2.05
C CYS A 114 10.49 -8.22 -1.96
#